data_AF-A0A960Q229-F1
#
_entry.id   AF-A0A960Q229-F1
#
_cell.length_a   1.000
_cell.length_b   1.000
_cell.length_c   1.000
_cell.angle_alpha   90.00
_cell.angle_beta   90.00
_cell.angle_gamma   90.00
#
_symmetry.space_group_name_H-M   'P 1'
#
loop_
_entity.id
_entity.type
_entity.pdbx_description
1 polymer ?
#
loop_
_entity_poly.entity_id
_entity_poly.type
_entity_poly.pdbx_seq_one_letter_code
_entity_poly.pdbx_strand_id
1 'polypeptide(L)'
;MIWVSSSGVRARRISAAVQQLAEAGFTQLELSGGTEPYPELESDLLELAAGGRLRFQLHNYFPPPASPFVLNLASMDELILQACLDHAKRALDLSRKLGATRLA
;
A
#
# COMPACT_ATOMS: atom_id res chain seq x y z
N MET A 1 -18.97 -2.63 -2.51
CA MET A 1 -17.95 -3.71 -2.59
C MET A 1 -17.34 -3.86 -1.22
N ILE A 2 -16.97 -5.07 -0.83
CA ILE A 2 -16.35 -5.38 0.47
C ILE A 2 -14.85 -5.47 0.23
N TRP A 3 -14.05 -4.74 1.01
CA TRP A 3 -12.59 -4.77 0.96
C TRP A 3 -12.05 -5.45 2.21
N VAL A 4 -10.94 -6.19 2.06
CA VAL A 4 -10.22 -6.78 3.20
C VAL A 4 -8.85 -6.12 3.31
N SER A 5 -8.52 -5.65 4.51
CA SER A 5 -7.22 -5.06 4.77
C SER A 5 -6.13 -6.13 4.88
N SER A 6 -5.02 -5.89 4.19
CA SER A 6 -3.77 -6.66 4.31
C SER A 6 -3.20 -6.66 5.73
N SER A 7 -3.52 -5.67 6.56
CA SER A 7 -3.12 -5.64 7.97
C SER A 7 -3.77 -6.73 8.82
N GLY A 8 -4.86 -7.34 8.34
CA GLY A 8 -5.48 -8.52 8.97
C GLY A 8 -4.64 -9.79 8.84
N VAL A 9 -3.56 -9.76 8.05
CA VAL A 9 -2.64 -10.89 7.86
C VAL A 9 -1.26 -10.51 8.36
N ARG A 10 -0.69 -11.34 9.24
CA ARG A 10 0.69 -11.15 9.71
C ARG A 10 1.67 -11.61 8.63
N ALA A 11 2.34 -10.67 7.98
CA ALA A 11 3.40 -10.92 7.02
C ALA A 11 4.50 -9.85 7.10
N ARG A 12 5.73 -10.20 6.72
CA ARG A 12 6.82 -9.23 6.57
C ARG A 12 6.74 -8.44 5.28
N ARG A 13 6.37 -9.09 4.17
CA ARG A 13 6.21 -8.47 2.85
C ARG A 13 4.75 -8.37 2.48
N ILE A 14 4.37 -7.29 1.83
CA ILE A 14 3.00 -7.09 1.35
C ILE A 14 2.58 -8.15 0.32
N SER A 15 3.52 -8.61 -0.53
CA SER A 15 3.24 -9.67 -1.50
C SER A 15 2.78 -10.97 -0.83
N ALA A 16 3.38 -11.33 0.30
CA ALA A 16 2.97 -12.51 1.07
C ALA A 16 1.57 -12.34 1.71
N ALA A 17 1.24 -11.16 2.23
CA ALA A 17 -0.11 -10.89 2.75
C ALA A 17 -1.16 -10.96 1.62
N VAL A 18 -0.85 -10.36 0.47
CA VAL A 18 -1.73 -10.39 -0.72
C VAL A 18 -1.94 -11.82 -1.23
N GLN A 19 -0.88 -12.63 -1.32
CA GLN A 19 -0.97 -14.03 -1.73
C GLN A 19 -1.87 -14.84 -0.79
N GLN A 20 -1.68 -14.72 0.52
CA GLN A 20 -2.52 -15.42 1.50
C GLN A 20 -4.00 -15.02 1.39
N LEU A 21 -4.28 -13.73 1.23
CA LEU A 21 -5.66 -13.26 1.04
C LEU A 21 -6.26 -13.72 -0.28
N ALA A 22 -5.46 -13.75 -1.35
CA ALA A 22 -5.89 -14.23 -2.66
C ALA A 22 -6.19 -15.74 -2.65
N GLU A 23 -5.35 -16.54 -1.98
CA GLU A 23 -5.54 -17.98 -1.76
C GLU A 23 -6.80 -18.26 -0.92
N ALA A 24 -7.10 -17.41 0.06
CA ALA A 24 -8.34 -17.45 0.83
C ALA A 24 -9.59 -17.00 0.02
N GLY A 25 -9.42 -16.58 -1.23
CA GLY A 25 -10.51 -16.24 -2.15
C GLY A 25 -10.87 -14.75 -2.20
N PHE A 26 -10.16 -13.89 -1.46
CA PHE A 26 -10.40 -12.45 -1.51
C PHE A 26 -9.85 -11.83 -2.79
N THR A 27 -10.58 -10.87 -3.35
CA THR A 27 -10.25 -10.24 -4.64
C THR A 27 -10.24 -8.71 -4.58
N GLN A 28 -10.77 -8.11 -3.51
CA GLN A 28 -10.69 -6.66 -3.24
C GLN A 28 -9.87 -6.46 -1.97
N LEU A 29 -8.63 -6.01 -2.14
CA LEU A 29 -7.64 -5.92 -1.06
C LEU A 29 -7.25 -4.47 -0.80
N GLU A 30 -7.35 -4.04 0.45
CA GLU A 30 -6.77 -2.78 0.90
C GLU A 30 -5.32 -3.01 1.36
N LEU A 31 -4.38 -2.36 0.69
CA LEU A 31 -2.96 -2.39 1.03
C LEU A 31 -2.70 -1.37 2.13
N SER A 32 -2.29 -1.84 3.30
CA SER A 32 -2.15 -1.04 4.51
C SER A 32 -0.73 -1.19 5.08
N GLY A 33 -0.39 -0.36 6.06
CA GLY A 33 0.88 -0.48 6.78
C GLY A 33 1.00 -1.77 7.59
N GLY A 34 2.20 -2.06 8.08
CA GLY A 34 2.51 -3.24 8.91
C GLY A 34 3.49 -4.23 8.26
N THR A 35 3.78 -4.04 6.98
CA THR A 35 4.83 -4.75 6.25
C THR A 35 6.07 -3.88 6.07
N GLU A 36 7.22 -4.51 5.89
CA GLU A 36 8.50 -3.84 5.68
C GLU A 36 8.60 -3.30 4.24
N PRO A 37 9.28 -2.15 4.02
CA PRO A 37 9.63 -1.71 2.68
C PRO A 37 10.71 -2.62 2.08
N TYR A 38 10.62 -2.89 0.77
CA TYR A 38 11.64 -3.65 0.04
C TYR A 38 11.67 -3.22 -1.44
N PRO A 39 12.82 -3.38 -2.14
CA PRO A 39 12.99 -2.84 -3.49
C PRO A 39 11.97 -3.33 -4.53
N GLU A 40 11.57 -4.60 -4.43
CA GLU A 40 10.67 -5.26 -5.39
C GLU A 40 9.18 -5.05 -5.08
N LEU A 41 8.83 -4.24 -4.07
CA LEU A 41 7.45 -4.08 -3.60
C LEU A 41 6.49 -3.66 -4.72
N GLU A 42 6.88 -2.67 -5.53
CA GLU A 42 6.04 -2.21 -6.62
C GLU A 42 5.89 -3.27 -7.71
N SER A 43 6.99 -3.92 -8.12
CA SER A 43 6.94 -4.95 -9.17
C SER A 43 6.14 -6.17 -8.75
N ASP A 44 6.28 -6.62 -7.49
CA ASP A 44 5.50 -7.73 -6.93
C ASP A 44 3.99 -7.43 -7.01
N LEU A 45 3.59 -6.22 -6.59
CA LEU A 45 2.17 -5.83 -6.60
C LEU A 45 1.62 -5.73 -8.02
N LEU A 46 2.42 -5.23 -8.97
CA LEU A 46 2.02 -5.15 -10.37
C LEU A 46 1.87 -6.54 -10.99
N GLU A 47 2.77 -7.48 -10.68
CA GLU A 47 2.67 -8.87 -11.12
C GLU A 47 1.42 -9.55 -10.55
N LEU A 48 1.14 -9.36 -9.25
CA LEU A 48 -0.07 -9.86 -8.60
C LEU A 48 -1.35 -9.22 -9.19
N ALA A 49 -1.29 -7.96 -9.63
CA ALA A 49 -2.40 -7.29 -10.31
C ALA A 49 -2.62 -7.79 -11.75
N ALA A 50 -1.56 -8.22 -12.44
CA ALA A 50 -1.56 -8.48 -13.88
C ALA A 50 -2.59 -9.52 -14.32
N GLY A 51 -2.94 -10.47 -13.45
CA GLY A 51 -4.00 -11.45 -13.70
C GLY A 51 -5.43 -10.89 -13.72
N GLY A 52 -5.63 -9.61 -13.40
CA GLY A 52 -6.93 -8.91 -13.40
C GLY A 52 -7.92 -9.37 -12.32
N ARG A 53 -7.60 -10.45 -11.59
CA ARG A 53 -8.41 -11.01 -10.50
C ARG A 53 -8.38 -10.16 -9.24
N LEU A 54 -7.24 -9.53 -8.94
CA LEU A 54 -7.04 -8.73 -7.75
C LEU A 54 -7.28 -7.25 -8.04
N ARG A 55 -8.03 -6.60 -7.17
CA ARG A 55 -8.22 -5.15 -7.15
C ARG A 55 -7.61 -4.61 -5.88
N PHE A 56 -6.82 -3.55 -6.02
CA PHE A 56 -6.15 -2.91 -4.90
C PHE A 56 -6.78 -1.55 -4.60
N GLN A 57 -6.76 -1.19 -3.32
CA GLN A 57 -6.94 0.15 -2.80
C GLN A 57 -5.80 0.39 -1.80
N LEU A 58 -5.24 1.59 -1.76
CA LEU A 58 -4.12 1.88 -0.86
C LEU A 58 -4.63 2.70 0.32
N HIS A 59 -4.28 2.29 1.53
CA HIS A 59 -4.42 3.10 2.73
C HIS A 59 -3.44 4.28 2.66
N ASN A 60 -3.81 5.43 3.22
CA ASN A 60 -2.99 6.66 3.22
C ASN A 60 -1.56 6.58 3.81
N TYR A 61 -1.20 5.47 4.47
CA TYR A 61 0.13 5.19 5.04
C TYR A 61 0.92 4.16 4.20
N PHE A 62 0.38 3.73 3.05
CA PHE A 62 0.99 2.77 2.15
C PHE A 62 1.44 3.48 0.85
N PRO A 63 2.63 3.15 0.29
CA PRO A 63 3.56 2.09 0.68
C PRO A 63 4.36 2.41 1.96
N PRO A 64 4.79 1.40 2.74
CA PRO A 64 5.56 1.62 3.96
C PRO A 64 6.82 2.46 3.67
N PRO A 65 7.09 3.54 4.43
CA PRO A 65 8.27 4.36 4.20
C PRO A 65 9.55 3.66 4.69
N ALA A 66 10.68 3.96 4.05
CA ALA A 66 11.98 3.43 4.45
C ALA A 66 12.39 3.90 5.86
N SER A 67 12.16 5.18 6.15
CA SER A 67 12.33 5.77 7.48
C SER A 67 10.95 6.01 8.10
N PRO A 68 10.69 5.52 9.33
CA PRO A 68 9.43 5.80 10.02
C PRO A 68 9.23 7.29 10.28
N PHE A 69 8.03 7.79 10.05
CA PHE A 69 7.61 9.15 10.39
C PHE A 69 6.11 9.18 10.68
N VAL A 70 5.63 10.25 11.32
CA VAL A 70 4.19 10.48 11.52
C VAL A 70 3.65 11.27 10.32
N LEU A 71 2.64 10.72 9.64
CA LEU A 71 1.97 11.43 8.55
C LEU A 71 1.16 12.58 9.13
N ASN A 72 1.71 13.79 9.05
CA ASN A 72 1.09 15.03 9.49
C ASN A 72 1.31 16.13 8.44
N LEU A 73 0.36 16.29 7.52
CA LEU A 73 0.37 17.35 6.50
C LEU A 73 0.20 18.76 7.07
N ALA A 74 -0.15 18.89 8.35
CA ALA A 74 -0.23 20.17 9.07
C ALA A 74 0.99 20.41 9.97
N SER A 75 2.06 19.63 9.81
CA SER A 75 3.30 19.82 10.57
C SER A 75 3.93 21.19 10.28
N MET A 76 4.37 21.88 11.33
CA MET A 76 5.21 23.08 11.22
C MET A 76 6.70 22.74 11.05
N ASP A 77 7.08 21.48 11.28
CA ASP A 77 8.40 20.95 10.94
C ASP A 77 8.46 20.67 9.44
N GLU A 78 9.30 21.41 8.73
CA GLU A 78 9.48 21.33 7.27
C GLU A 78 9.95 19.95 6.80
N LEU A 79 10.78 19.25 7.58
CA LEU A 79 11.27 17.92 7.24
C LEU A 79 10.14 16.89 7.29
N ILE A 80 9.29 16.98 8.33
CA ILE A 80 8.10 16.12 8.44
C ILE A 80 7.12 16.44 7.31
N LEU A 81 6.84 17.71 7.07
CA LEU A 81 5.93 18.12 5.99
C LEU A 81 6.39 17.59 4.64
N GLN A 82 7.68 17.75 4.31
CA GLN A 82 8.26 17.24 3.07
C GLN A 82 8.15 15.71 2.97
N ALA A 83 8.48 14.98 4.03
CA ALA A 83 8.32 13.53 4.08
C ALA A 83 6.87 13.08 3.84
N CYS A 84 5.89 13.81 4.40
CA CYS A 84 4.47 13.55 4.19
C CYS A 84 4.05 13.78 2.73
N LEU A 85 4.48 14.89 2.13
CA LEU A 85 4.18 15.22 0.73
C LEU A 85 4.77 14.19 -0.23
N ASP A 86 6.01 13.76 0.00
CA ASP A 86 6.68 12.77 -0.84
C ASP A 86 6.05 11.38 -0.67
N HIS A 87 5.64 11.02 0.55
CA HIS A 87 4.87 9.81 0.78
C HIS A 87 3.52 9.83 0.04
N ALA A 88 2.76 10.92 0.15
CA ALA A 88 1.47 11.07 -0.53
C ALA A 88 1.61 10.97 -2.07
N LYS A 89 2.64 11.60 -2.65
CA LYS A 89 2.92 11.50 -4.10
C LYS A 89 3.22 10.06 -4.51
N ARG A 90 4.09 9.36 -3.76
CA ARG A 90 4.41 7.95 -4.03
C ARG A 90 3.17 7.04 -3.90
N ALA A 91 2.33 7.27 -2.91
CA ALA A 91 1.07 6.53 -2.73
C ALA A 91 0.12 6.75 -3.92
N LEU A 92 -0.02 7.98 -4.39
CA LEU A 92 -0.82 8.32 -5.58
C LEU A 92 -0.27 7.67 -6.85
N ASP A 93 1.05 7.72 -7.05
CA ASP A 93 1.71 7.10 -8.21
C ASP A 93 1.53 5.58 -8.22
N LEU A 94 1.72 4.93 -7.07
CA LEU A 94 1.51 3.49 -6.93
C LEU A 94 0.04 3.11 -7.12
N SER A 95 -0.88 3.87 -6.52
CA SER A 95 -2.33 3.71 -6.70
C SER A 95 -2.71 3.76 -8.19
N ARG A 96 -2.19 4.75 -8.91
CA ARG A 96 -2.43 4.90 -10.36
C ARG A 96 -1.91 3.70 -11.14
N LYS A 97 -0.68 3.24 -10.86
CA LYS A 97 -0.07 2.08 -11.53
C LYS A 97 -0.86 0.78 -11.29
N LEU A 98 -1.43 0.63 -10.10
CA LEU A 98 -2.28 -0.51 -9.72
C LEU A 98 -3.74 -0.40 -10.20
N GLY A 99 -4.10 0.67 -10.92
CA GLY A 99 -5.46 0.90 -11.42
C GLY A 99 -6.48 1.23 -10.33
N ALA A 100 -6.03 1.59 -9.12
CA ALA A 100 -6.89 1.99 -8.02
C ALA A 100 -7.44 3.40 -8.26
N THR A 101 -8.74 3.57 -8.02
CA THR A 101 -9.47 4.84 -8.28
C THR A 101 -9.67 5.69 -7.04
N ARG A 102 -9.26 5.20 -5.87
CA ARG A 102 -9.42 5.85 -4.56
C ARG A 102 -8.28 5.43 -3.63
N LEU A 103 -7.96 6.32 -2.69
CA LEU A 103 -7.19 6.00 -1.49
C LEU A 103 -8.16 5.75 -0.32
N ALA A 104 -7.80 4.85 0.59
CA ALA A 104 -8.52 4.57 1.84
C ALA A 104 -7.97 5.42 2.99
#